data_AF-A0A5U8JDA8-F1
#
_entry.id   AF-A0A5U8JDA8-F1
#
_cell.length_a   1.000
_cell.length_b   1.000
_cell.length_c   1.000
_cell.angle_alpha   90.00
_cell.angle_beta   90.00
_cell.angle_gamma   90.00
#
_symmetry.space_group_name_H-M   'P 1'
#
loop_
_entity.id
_entity.type
_entity.pdbx_description
1 polymer ?
#
loop_
_entity_poly.entity_id
_entity_poly.type
_entity_poly.pdbx_seq_one_letter_code
_entity_poly.pdbx_strand_id
1 'polypeptide(L)' 'MINNCFEKIWFTIFMVMYVLIMLPLPFYFNTEYIPGWFGVPIFVYGWIIHGITVLILIVVYAYLCLQRPEYQDNVLEEQ' A
#
# COMPACT_ATOMS: atom_id res chain seq x y z
N MET A 1 24.34 -8.75 8.90
CA MET A 1 22.99 -9.35 8.90
C MET A 1 21.90 -8.26 8.78
N ILE A 2 22.12 -7.21 7.98
CA ILE A 2 21.22 -6.06 7.80
C ILE A 2 20.73 -5.95 6.33
N ASN A 3 21.26 -6.77 5.43
CA ASN A 3 21.13 -6.64 3.97
C ASN A 3 19.75 -6.93 3.34
N ASN A 4 18.68 -7.17 4.11
CA ASN A 4 17.34 -7.44 3.52
C ASN A 4 16.18 -6.91 4.39
N CYS A 5 16.43 -5.94 5.27
CA CYS A 5 15.37 -5.44 6.16
C CYS A 5 14.28 -4.70 5.39
N PHE A 6 14.69 -3.87 4.42
CA PHE A 6 13.79 -3.10 3.56
C PHE A 6 12.85 -4.01 2.76
N GLU A 7 13.41 -4.99 2.05
CA GLU A 7 12.67 -5.94 1.23
C GLU A 7 11.69 -6.76 2.07
N LYS A 8 12.11 -7.23 3.25
CA LYS A 8 11.23 -8.00 4.15
C LYS A 8 10.07 -7.18 4.70
N ILE A 9 10.33 -5.92 5.10
CA ILE A 9 9.29 -5.02 5.60
C ILE A 9 8.27 -4.75 4.49
N TRP A 10 8.74 -4.34 3.31
CA TRP A 10 7.84 -4.01 2.20
C TRP A 10 7.11 -5.23 1.66
N PHE A 11 7.78 -6.38 1.56
CA PHE A 11 7.12 -7.65 1.25
C PHE A 11 6.00 -7.96 2.26
N THR A 12 6.26 -7.79 3.56
CA THR A 12 5.24 -8.00 4.59
C THR A 12 4.07 -7.05 4.41
N ILE A 13 4.32 -5.76 4.15
CA ILE A 13 3.27 -4.76 3.89
C ILE A 13 2.45 -5.16 2.66
N PHE A 14 3.09 -5.54 1.55
CA PHE A 14 2.39 -6.01 0.35
C PHE A 14 1.52 -7.24 0.63
N MET A 15 2.05 -8.23 1.36
CA MET A 15 1.31 -9.43 1.71
C MET A 15 0.11 -9.13 2.62
N VAL A 16 0.26 -8.23 3.59
CA VAL A 16 -0.86 -7.79 4.45
C VAL A 16 -1.94 -7.10 3.62
N MET A 17 -1.57 -6.18 2.73
CA MET A 17 -2.52 -5.50 1.85
C MET A 17 -3.25 -6.48 0.92
N TYR A 18 -2.51 -7.44 0.36
CA TYR A 18 -3.07 -8.50 -0.48
C TYR A 18 -4.06 -9.40 0.29
N VAL A 19 -3.68 -9.89 1.46
CA VAL A 19 -4.59 -10.72 2.28
C VAL A 19 -5.82 -9.92 2.67
N LEU A 20 -5.66 -8.65 3.04
CA LEU A 20 -6.76 -7.78 3.46
C LEU A 20 -7.85 -7.65 2.38
N ILE A 21 -7.49 -7.47 1.11
CA ILE A 21 -8.48 -7.39 0.01
C ILE A 21 -9.12 -8.74 -0.35
N MET A 22 -8.44 -9.85 -0.05
CA MET A 22 -8.95 -11.20 -0.33
C MET A 22 -9.97 -11.66 0.72
N LEU A 23 -9.99 -11.04 1.90
CA LEU A 23 -10.98 -11.36 2.92
C LEU A 23 -12.37 -10.86 2.48
N PRO A 24 -13.43 -11.67 2.63
CA PRO A 24 -14.79 -11.31 2.26
C PRO A 24 -15.41 -10.38 3.32
N LEU A 25 -14.74 -9.27 3.60
CA LEU A 25 -15.20 -8.26 4.54
C LEU A 25 -16.23 -7.37 3.87
N PRO A 26 -17.27 -6.92 4.59
CA PRO A 26 -18.37 -6.15 4.01
C PRO A 26 -17.92 -4.82 3.39
N PHE A 27 -16.74 -4.31 3.76
CA PHE A 27 -16.16 -3.11 3.15
C PHE A 27 -15.34 -3.37 1.88
N TYR A 28 -15.12 -4.63 1.47
CA TYR A 28 -14.54 -4.96 0.15
C TYR A 28 -15.56 -5.60 -0.79
N PHE A 29 -16.48 -6.40 -0.25
CA PHE A 29 -17.45 -7.12 -1.06
C PHE A 29 -18.74 -7.35 -0.28
N ASN A 30 -19.89 -7.18 -0.94
CA ASN A 30 -21.19 -7.59 -0.43
C ASN A 30 -22.00 -8.25 -1.53
N THR A 31 -22.71 -9.33 -1.19
CA THR A 31 -23.71 -9.95 -2.05
C THR A 31 -25.03 -9.19 -2.05
N GLU A 32 -25.30 -8.45 -0.98
CA GLU A 32 -26.48 -7.62 -0.80
C GLU A 32 -26.10 -6.15 -0.65
N TYR A 33 -27.01 -5.24 -1.01
CA TYR A 33 -26.77 -3.82 -0.84
C TYR A 33 -26.78 -3.45 0.65
N ILE A 34 -25.62 -3.03 1.17
CA ILE A 34 -25.48 -2.47 2.52
C ILE A 34 -25.30 -0.95 2.38
N PRO A 35 -26.31 -0.14 2.75
CA PRO A 35 -26.21 1.31 2.65
C PRO A 35 -25.22 1.88 3.68
N GLY A 36 -24.32 2.73 3.21
CA GLY A 36 -23.50 3.62 4.03
C GLY A 36 -24.06 5.04 4.06
N TRP A 37 -23.19 6.01 4.32
CA TRP A 37 -23.56 7.42 4.26
C TRP A 37 -24.06 7.82 2.87
N PHE A 38 -25.03 8.73 2.83
CA PHE A 38 -25.67 9.21 1.60
C PHE A 38 -26.26 8.10 0.71
N GLY A 39 -26.54 6.90 1.26
CA GLY A 39 -27.01 5.76 0.47
C GLY A 39 -25.94 5.16 -0.46
N VAL A 40 -24.66 5.51 -0.26
CA VAL A 40 -23.57 4.89 -1.02
C VAL A 40 -23.29 3.51 -0.44
N PRO A 41 -23.14 2.44 -1.26
CA PRO A 41 -22.80 1.12 -0.75
C PRO A 41 -21.52 1.14 0.09
N ILE A 42 -21.51 0.46 1.24
CA ILE A 42 -20.41 0.54 2.20
C ILE A 42 -19.05 0.13 1.62
N PHE A 43 -19.03 -0.81 0.67
CA PHE A 43 -17.78 -1.27 0.05
C PHE A 43 -17.09 -0.16 -0.75
N VAL A 44 -17.82 0.83 -1.27
CA VAL A 44 -17.24 1.97 -2.00
C VAL A 44 -16.29 2.76 -1.10
N TYR A 45 -16.68 2.99 0.15
CA TYR A 45 -15.81 3.66 1.13
C TYR A 45 -14.57 2.83 1.45
N GLY A 46 -14.73 1.52 1.62
CA GLY A 46 -13.60 0.61 1.87
C GLY A 46 -12.59 0.63 0.72
N TRP A 47 -13.05 0.56 -0.54
CA TRP A 47 -12.18 0.66 -1.71
C TRP A 47 -11.51 2.04 -1.85
N ILE A 48 -12.21 3.14 -1.52
CA ILE A 48 -11.59 4.48 -1.51
C ILE A 48 -10.48 4.56 -0.47
N ILE A 49 -10.75 4.13 0.78
CA ILE A 49 -9.75 4.15 1.87
C ILE A 49 -8.56 3.25 1.49
N HIS A 50 -8.82 2.05 0.97
CA HIS A 50 -7.77 1.14 0.54
C HIS A 50 -6.94 1.73 -0.60
N GLY A 51 -7.59 2.31 -1.62
CA GLY A 51 -6.92 2.96 -2.73
C GLY A 51 -6.02 4.11 -2.30
N ILE A 52 -6.52 5.00 -1.42
CA ILE A 52 -5.72 6.08 -0.83
C ILE A 52 -4.52 5.51 -0.06
N THR A 53 -4.74 4.46 0.74
CA THR A 53 -3.67 3.78 1.49
C THR A 53 -2.59 3.25 0.55
N VAL A 54 -2.97 2.57 -0.54
CA VAL A 54 -2.02 2.06 -1.55
C VAL A 54 -1.24 3.19 -2.20
N LEU A 55 -1.90 4.29 -2.58
CA LEU A 55 -1.23 5.46 -3.17
C LEU A 55 -0.17 6.05 -2.22
N ILE A 56 -0.51 6.20 -0.93
CA ILE A 56 0.45 6.66 0.09
C ILE A 56 1.62 5.69 0.20
N LEU A 57 1.35 4.37 0.27
CA LEU A 57 2.40 3.36 0.36
C LEU A 57 3.33 3.38 -0.86
N ILE A 58 2.82 3.61 -2.07
CA ILE A 58 3.63 3.76 -3.29
C ILE A 58 4.58 4.96 -3.16
N VAL A 59 4.08 6.11 -2.71
CA VAL A 59 4.90 7.32 -2.54
C VAL A 59 5.97 7.10 -1.47
N VAL A 60 5.60 6.52 -0.33
CA VAL A 60 6.56 6.20 0.76
C VAL A 60 7.59 5.18 0.30
N TYR A 61 7.17 4.14 -0.44
CA TYR A 61 8.07 3.16 -1.03
C TYR A 61 9.09 3.83 -1.96
N ALA A 62 8.60 4.65 -2.90
CA ALA A 62 9.46 5.34 -3.85
C ALA A 62 10.48 6.24 -3.14
N TYR A 63 10.02 7.04 -2.17
CA TYR A 63 10.89 7.92 -1.38
C TYR A 63 11.99 7.15 -0.64
N LEU A 64 11.64 6.09 0.09
CA LEU A 64 12.61 5.30 0.84
C LEU A 64 13.52 4.47 -0.08
N CYS A 65 13.00 3.99 -1.21
CA CYS A 65 13.78 3.26 -2.20
C CYS A 65 14.89 4.14 -2.77
N LEU A 66 14.57 5.39 -3.15
CA LEU A 66 15.55 6.32 -3.72
C LEU A 66 16.64 6.74 -2.73
N GLN A 67 16.42 6.61 -1.41
CA GLN A 67 17.45 6.90 -0.40
C GLN A 67 18.49 5.79 -0.24
N ARG A 68 18.30 4.63 -0.87
CA ARG A 68 19.23 3.51 -0.72
C ARG A 68 20.56 3.81 -1.43
N PRO A 69 21.70 3.40 -0.85
CA PRO A 69 23.02 3.77 -1.35
C PRO A 69 23.25 3.37 -2.82
N GLU A 70 22.68 2.26 -3.28
CA GLU A 70 22.78 1.81 -4.68
C GLU A 70 22.16 2.77 -5.72
N TYR A 71 21.34 3.73 -5.30
CA TYR A 71 20.76 4.75 -6.18
C TYR A 71 21.45 6.10 -6.06
N GLN A 72 22.44 6.23 -5.16
CA GLN A 72 23.15 7.47 -4.87
C GLN A 72 24.49 7.59 -5.63
N ASP A 73 24.92 6.55 -6.35
CA ASP A 73 26.22 6.50 -7.05
C ASP A 73 26.43 7.67 -8.04
N ASN A 74 25.35 8.19 -8.66
CA ASN A 74 25.45 9.31 -9.60
C ASN A 74 25.70 10.68 -8.95
N VAL A 75 25.51 10.80 -7.62
CA VAL A 75 25.70 12.09 -6.91
C VAL A 75 27.18 12.35 -6.59
N LEU A 76 28.00 11.30 -6.52
CA LEU A 76 29.42 11.39 -6.20
C LEU A 76 30.31 11.66 -7.42
N GLU A 77 29.83 11.39 -8.63
CA GLU A 77 30.57 11.68 -9.87
C GLU A 77 30.37 13.12 -10.38
N GLU A 78 29.35 13.83 -9.89
CA GLU A 78 29.05 15.24 -10.26
C GLU A 78 29.62 16.29 -9.28
N GLN A 79 30.37 15.89 -8.23
CA GLN A 79 31.10 16.79 -7.31
C GLN A 79 32.61 16.78 -7.55
#